data_AF-A0A7G5C3Z9-F1
#
_entry.id   AF-A0A7G5C3Z9-F1
#
_cell.length_a   1.000
_cell.length_b   1.000
_cell.length_c   1.000
_cell.angle_alpha   90.00
_cell.angle_beta   90.00
_cell.angle_gamma   90.00
#
_symmetry.space_group_name_H-M   'P 1'
#
loop_
_entity.id
_entity.type
_entity.pdbx_description
1 polymer ?
#
loop_
_entity_poly.entity_id
_entity_poly.type
_entity_poly.pdbx_seq_one_letter_code
_entity_poly.pdbx_strand_id
1 'polypeptide(L)'
;MIRRTTRKYAAKPRLVKRTRKLAAKPKPYLKPRRVGARLLDPQLQVFTGPNLTGLSRTYRGNLGIRNLSRVGLNDNIESLRLTNAPGSAVLFRESNYQGDFEIFTANTTVNDLTDLNFDNEASSLVVTSTPLTIADVQTIQAQGLTGNNFGEILRAVRIARIRRAAKRRRK
;
A
#
# COMPACT_ATOMS: atom_id res chain seq x y z
N MET A 1 84.33 -40.36 -11.98
CA MET A 1 85.24 -39.63 -11.08
C MET A 1 85.23 -38.15 -11.47
N ILE A 2 85.03 -37.26 -10.49
CA ILE A 2 84.62 -35.85 -10.55
C ILE A 2 85.78 -34.92 -10.95
N ARG A 3 85.57 -33.89 -11.81
CA ARG A 3 86.24 -32.55 -11.77
C ARG A 3 85.35 -31.48 -12.44
N ARG A 4 84.53 -30.75 -11.68
CA ARG A 4 84.71 -29.35 -11.24
C ARG A 4 85.13 -28.35 -12.33
N THR A 5 84.17 -27.55 -12.79
CA THR A 5 84.42 -26.25 -13.42
C THR A 5 83.71 -25.17 -12.62
N THR A 6 84.51 -24.30 -12.02
CA THR A 6 84.06 -23.06 -11.37
C THR A 6 83.78 -22.00 -12.44
N ARG A 7 82.65 -21.28 -12.34
CA ARG A 7 82.54 -19.96 -12.97
C ARG A 7 81.86 -18.96 -12.03
N LYS A 8 82.62 -17.90 -11.77
CA LYS A 8 82.30 -16.74 -10.95
C LYS A 8 81.07 -16.00 -11.48
N TYR A 9 80.25 -15.53 -10.55
CA TYR A 9 79.06 -14.74 -10.75
C TYR A 9 79.39 -13.34 -11.28
N ALA A 10 78.81 -12.97 -12.41
CA ALA A 10 78.69 -11.58 -12.85
C ALA A 10 77.20 -11.18 -12.72
N ALA A 11 76.90 -10.32 -11.75
CA ALA A 11 75.54 -9.85 -11.50
C ALA A 11 75.08 -8.90 -12.62
N LYS A 12 74.01 -9.29 -13.32
CA LYS A 12 73.33 -8.43 -14.31
C LYS A 12 72.39 -7.46 -13.57
N PRO A 13 72.35 -6.17 -13.92
CA PRO A 13 71.43 -5.23 -13.29
C PRO A 13 69.98 -5.60 -13.63
N ARG A 14 69.14 -5.79 -12.61
CA ARG A 14 67.70 -5.99 -12.77
C ARG A 14 67.05 -4.70 -13.23
N LEU A 15 66.65 -4.64 -14.50
CA LEU A 15 65.73 -3.63 -15.03
C LEU A 15 64.37 -3.78 -14.32
N VAL A 16 64.13 -2.95 -13.30
CA VAL A 16 62.82 -2.84 -12.65
C VAL A 16 61.87 -2.15 -13.62
N LYS A 17 61.04 -2.93 -14.31
CA LYS A 17 59.93 -2.40 -15.10
C LYS A 17 58.91 -1.77 -14.13
N ARG A 18 59.00 -0.46 -13.90
CA ARG A 18 57.92 0.32 -13.28
C ARG A 18 56.75 0.36 -14.25
N THR A 19 55.81 -0.56 -14.11
CA THR A 19 54.50 -0.44 -14.73
C THR A 19 53.79 0.76 -14.08
N ARG A 20 53.68 1.87 -14.81
CA ARG A 20 52.77 2.96 -14.44
C ARG A 20 51.35 2.38 -14.44
N LYS A 21 50.78 2.12 -13.26
CA LYS A 21 49.35 1.87 -13.10
C LYS A 21 48.65 3.13 -13.60
N LEU A 22 48.07 3.08 -14.79
CA LEU A 22 47.17 4.12 -15.27
C LEU A 22 46.02 4.21 -14.27
N ALA A 23 45.85 5.38 -13.66
CA ALA A 23 44.77 5.63 -12.72
C ALA A 23 43.43 5.31 -13.42
N ALA A 24 42.63 4.43 -12.80
CA ALA A 24 41.29 4.14 -13.30
C ALA A 24 40.50 5.45 -13.32
N LYS A 25 39.88 5.75 -14.47
CA LYS A 25 39.02 6.93 -14.63
C LYS A 25 37.96 6.92 -13.51
N PRO A 26 37.72 8.04 -12.81
CA PRO A 26 36.71 8.10 -11.76
C PRO A 26 35.35 7.73 -12.36
N LYS A 27 34.61 6.84 -11.68
CA LYS A 27 33.26 6.46 -12.09
C LYS A 27 32.43 7.75 -12.19
N PRO A 28 31.72 8.00 -13.30
CA PRO A 28 30.90 9.21 -13.43
C PRO A 28 29.86 9.22 -12.31
N TYR A 29 29.75 10.35 -11.62
CA TYR A 29 28.77 10.54 -10.56
C TYR A 29 27.37 10.48 -11.18
N LEU A 30 26.65 9.39 -10.96
CA LEU A 30 25.26 9.28 -11.40
C LEU A 30 24.43 10.20 -10.52
N LYS A 31 23.87 11.26 -11.12
CA LYS A 31 22.88 12.11 -10.42
C LYS A 31 21.76 11.19 -9.90
N PRO A 32 21.40 11.24 -8.61
CA PRO A 32 20.31 10.43 -8.09
C PRO A 32 19.04 10.76 -8.87
N ARG A 33 18.44 9.75 -9.51
CA ARG A 33 17.16 9.90 -10.20
C ARG A 33 16.12 10.23 -9.13
N ARG A 34 15.50 11.41 -9.21
CA ARG A 34 14.30 11.73 -8.42
C ARG A 34 13.22 10.74 -8.83
N VAL A 35 13.02 9.70 -8.04
CA VAL A 35 11.85 8.85 -8.16
C VAL A 35 10.71 9.71 -7.65
N GLY A 36 9.84 10.20 -8.53
CA GLY A 36 8.63 10.88 -8.09
C GLY A 36 7.86 9.94 -7.17
N ALA A 37 7.68 10.33 -5.90
CA ALA A 37 6.84 9.58 -4.98
C ALA A 37 5.40 9.72 -5.48
N ARG A 38 4.88 8.70 -6.16
CA ARG A 38 3.47 8.67 -6.55
C ARG A 38 2.65 8.50 -5.26
N LEU A 39 1.91 9.54 -4.87
CA LEU A 39 0.90 9.38 -3.82
C LEU A 39 -0.09 8.31 -4.26
N LEU A 40 -0.31 7.32 -3.39
CA LEU A 40 -1.33 6.31 -3.59
C LEU A 40 -2.66 6.92 -3.14
N ASP A 41 -3.48 7.26 -4.11
CA ASP A 41 -4.81 7.81 -3.90
C ASP A 41 -5.87 6.69 -3.91
N PRO A 42 -6.90 6.77 -3.05
CA PRO A 42 -7.21 7.85 -2.12
C PRO A 42 -6.48 7.67 -0.78
N GLN A 43 -6.46 8.72 0.04
CA GLN A 43 -5.91 8.70 1.39
C GLN A 43 -7.03 8.78 2.43
N LEU A 44 -7.23 7.70 3.19
CA LEU A 44 -8.11 7.68 4.36
C LEU A 44 -7.28 7.88 5.63
N GLN A 45 -7.66 8.84 6.45
CA GLN A 45 -7.21 8.98 7.83
C GLN A 45 -8.36 8.68 8.77
N VAL A 46 -8.09 7.88 9.80
CA VAL A 46 -9.02 7.56 10.88
C VAL A 46 -8.39 7.98 12.19
N PHE A 47 -9.22 8.44 13.12
CA PHE A 47 -8.83 9.05 14.38
C PHE A 47 -9.63 8.44 15.54
N THR A 48 -8.97 8.29 16.69
CA THR A 48 -9.59 7.74 17.92
C THR A 48 -10.22 8.80 18.81
N GLY A 49 -10.35 10.02 18.32
CA GLY A 49 -11.00 11.13 19.03
C GLY A 49 -11.87 11.92 18.06
N PRO A 50 -12.78 12.75 18.57
CA PRO A 50 -13.62 13.58 17.72
C PRO A 50 -12.79 14.72 17.14
N ASN A 51 -13.33 15.41 16.14
CA ASN A 51 -12.73 16.56 15.45
C ASN A 51 -11.31 16.30 14.92
N LEU A 52 -11.03 15.08 14.44
CA LEU A 52 -9.74 14.66 13.90
C LEU A 52 -8.58 14.74 14.92
N THR A 53 -8.87 14.42 16.18
CA THR A 53 -7.90 14.44 17.28
C THR A 53 -7.51 13.03 17.74
N GLY A 54 -6.60 12.92 18.70
CA GLY A 54 -6.16 11.63 19.25
C GLY A 54 -5.19 10.87 18.35
N LEU A 55 -5.15 9.55 18.51
CA LEU A 55 -4.28 8.69 17.70
C LEU A 55 -4.84 8.60 16.28
N SER A 56 -3.98 8.65 15.28
CA SER A 56 -4.39 8.57 13.88
C SER A 56 -3.69 7.46 13.12
N ARG A 57 -4.41 6.85 12.17
CA ARG A 57 -3.86 5.92 11.18
C ARG A 57 -4.22 6.36 9.79
N THR A 58 -3.27 6.20 8.86
CA THR A 58 -3.44 6.56 7.45
C THR A 58 -3.41 5.32 6.58
N TYR A 59 -4.45 5.13 5.78
CA TYR A 59 -4.59 4.09 4.76
C TYR A 59 -4.60 4.72 3.37
N ARG A 60 -4.00 4.05 2.39
CA ARG A 60 -3.82 4.60 1.04
C ARG A 60 -4.15 3.58 -0.03
N GLY A 61 -4.74 4.05 -1.14
CA GLY A 61 -5.06 3.24 -2.30
C GLY A 61 -6.19 2.24 -2.05
N ASN A 62 -6.12 1.09 -2.73
CA ASN A 62 -7.08 0.00 -2.58
C ASN A 62 -6.65 -0.92 -1.43
N LEU A 63 -7.38 -0.90 -0.32
CA LEU A 63 -7.10 -1.70 0.87
C LEU A 63 -8.39 -2.22 1.49
N GLY A 64 -8.34 -3.44 2.03
CA GLY A 64 -9.40 -3.99 2.88
C GLY A 64 -8.80 -4.58 4.15
N ILE A 65 -9.34 -4.19 5.31
CA ILE A 65 -8.98 -4.70 6.62
C ILE A 65 -10.17 -5.48 7.17
N ARG A 66 -10.03 -6.80 7.22
CA ARG A 66 -11.10 -7.72 7.62
C ARG A 66 -11.43 -7.68 9.11
N ASN A 67 -10.48 -7.28 9.94
CA ASN A 67 -10.66 -7.23 11.38
C ASN A 67 -9.79 -6.10 11.93
N LEU A 68 -10.43 -5.08 12.51
CA LEU A 68 -9.75 -3.90 13.03
C LEU A 68 -9.09 -4.14 14.39
N SER A 69 -9.48 -5.18 15.14
CA SER A 69 -8.80 -5.60 16.37
C SER A 69 -7.33 -5.93 16.11
N ARG A 70 -7.00 -6.52 14.94
CA ARG A 70 -5.61 -6.81 14.52
C ARG A 70 -4.75 -5.56 14.34
N VAL A 71 -5.37 -4.39 14.19
CA VAL A 71 -4.70 -3.11 14.05
C VAL A 71 -5.04 -2.16 15.20
N GLY A 72 -5.66 -2.64 16.29
CA GLY A 72 -5.99 -1.82 17.47
C GLY A 72 -6.92 -0.65 17.16
N LEU A 73 -7.83 -0.80 16.19
CA LEU A 73 -8.84 0.19 15.83
C LEU A 73 -10.28 -0.33 16.00
N ASN A 74 -10.45 -1.55 16.51
CA ASN A 74 -11.80 -2.08 16.73
C ASN A 74 -12.53 -1.19 17.71
N ASP A 75 -13.71 -0.73 17.36
CA ASP A 75 -14.57 0.03 18.27
C ASP A 75 -13.88 1.25 18.90
N ASN A 76 -12.96 1.86 18.13
CA ASN A 76 -12.11 2.97 18.58
C ASN A 76 -11.96 4.07 17.52
N ILE A 77 -12.81 4.06 16.48
CA ILE A 77 -12.78 5.08 15.43
C ILE A 77 -13.92 6.06 15.72
N GLU A 78 -13.58 7.33 15.93
CA GLU A 78 -14.55 8.39 16.27
C GLU A 78 -14.63 9.48 15.21
N SER A 79 -13.57 9.69 14.43
CA SER A 79 -13.60 10.64 13.31
C SER A 79 -12.71 10.20 12.16
N LEU A 80 -12.99 10.71 10.95
CA LEU A 80 -12.26 10.32 9.75
C LEU A 80 -12.16 11.42 8.72
N ARG A 81 -11.16 11.28 7.86
CA ARG A 81 -10.92 12.16 6.73
C ARG A 81 -10.47 11.37 5.52
N LEU A 82 -11.30 11.35 4.48
CA LEU A 82 -10.96 10.83 3.17
C LEU A 82 -10.51 11.99 2.26
N THR A 83 -9.33 11.88 1.67
CA THR A 83 -8.73 12.92 0.81
C THR A 83 -8.18 12.33 -0.48
N ASN A 84 -7.94 13.21 -1.46
CA ASN A 84 -7.31 12.89 -2.75
C ASN A 84 -8.06 11.80 -3.52
N ALA A 85 -9.39 11.84 -3.53
CA ALA A 85 -10.23 10.77 -4.06
C ALA A 85 -11.03 11.24 -5.30
N PRO A 86 -11.26 10.33 -6.25
CA PRO A 86 -12.64 10.01 -6.62
C PRO A 86 -13.10 8.69 -5.98
N GLY A 87 -12.39 8.17 -4.98
CA GLY A 87 -12.65 6.91 -4.29
C GLY A 87 -13.71 6.93 -3.18
N SER A 88 -13.83 5.80 -2.51
CA SER A 88 -14.72 5.58 -1.35
C SER A 88 -13.99 4.91 -0.20
N ALA A 89 -14.43 5.19 1.01
CA ALA A 89 -14.16 4.39 2.20
C ALA A 89 -15.47 3.84 2.74
N VAL A 90 -15.44 2.61 3.26
CA VAL A 90 -16.60 1.97 3.87
C VAL A 90 -16.17 1.41 5.21
N LEU A 91 -16.90 1.80 6.25
CA LEU A 91 -16.79 1.21 7.58
C LEU A 91 -17.90 0.19 7.76
N PHE A 92 -17.59 -0.90 8.45
CA PHE A 92 -18.50 -2.02 8.72
C PHE A 92 -18.50 -2.30 10.21
N ARG A 93 -19.70 -2.53 10.77
CA ARG A 93 -19.85 -2.79 12.21
C ARG A 93 -19.32 -4.15 12.65
N GLU A 94 -19.25 -5.10 11.74
CA GLU A 94 -18.74 -6.44 12.03
C GLU A 94 -17.43 -6.74 11.28
N SER A 95 -16.72 -7.77 11.75
CA SER A 95 -15.56 -8.32 11.05
C SER A 95 -15.95 -8.91 9.68
N ASN A 96 -14.95 -9.12 8.82
CA ASN A 96 -15.09 -9.69 7.48
C ASN A 96 -16.03 -8.91 6.54
N TYR A 97 -16.09 -7.58 6.70
CA TYR A 97 -16.92 -6.69 5.91
C TYR A 97 -18.41 -7.02 6.04
N GLN A 98 -18.87 -7.35 7.26
CA GLN A 98 -20.26 -7.73 7.55
C GLN A 98 -20.96 -6.67 8.40
N GLY A 99 -22.24 -6.91 8.70
CA GLY A 99 -23.07 -6.00 9.49
C GLY A 99 -23.45 -4.73 8.74
N ASP A 100 -23.97 -3.77 9.51
CA ASP A 100 -24.30 -2.44 9.01
C ASP A 100 -23.04 -1.71 8.53
N PHE A 101 -23.21 -0.78 7.59
CA PHE A 101 -22.10 -0.10 6.97
C PHE A 101 -22.43 1.36 6.67
N GLU A 102 -21.37 2.17 6.65
CA GLU A 102 -21.43 3.56 6.21
C GLU A 102 -20.46 3.81 5.06
N ILE A 103 -20.96 4.47 3.99
CA ILE A 103 -20.18 4.76 2.78
C ILE A 103 -19.78 6.23 2.77
N PHE A 104 -18.47 6.47 2.81
CA PHE A 104 -17.87 7.78 2.63
C PHE A 104 -17.35 7.91 1.20
N THR A 105 -17.67 9.02 0.54
CA THR A 105 -17.25 9.27 -0.84
C THR A 105 -16.28 10.45 -0.90
N ALA A 106 -15.89 10.87 -2.09
CA ALA A 106 -14.71 11.70 -2.30
C ALA A 106 -14.62 12.95 -1.38
N ASN A 107 -13.42 13.18 -0.83
CA ASN A 107 -13.09 14.35 0.00
C ASN A 107 -14.00 14.57 1.22
N THR A 108 -14.62 13.52 1.75
CA THR A 108 -15.43 13.59 2.97
C THR A 108 -14.55 13.72 4.21
N THR A 109 -14.92 14.67 5.08
CA THR A 109 -14.43 14.75 6.46
C THR A 109 -15.62 14.56 7.38
N VAL A 110 -15.51 13.65 8.32
CA VAL A 110 -16.49 13.42 9.38
C VAL A 110 -15.80 13.76 10.69
N ASN A 111 -16.28 14.81 11.34
CA ASN A 111 -15.69 15.28 12.59
C ASN A 111 -16.11 14.43 13.78
N ASP A 112 -17.28 13.81 13.72
CA ASP A 112 -17.78 12.94 14.79
C ASP A 112 -18.66 11.85 14.16
N LEU A 113 -18.34 10.59 14.39
CA LEU A 113 -19.11 9.45 13.89
C LEU A 113 -20.40 9.22 14.69
N THR A 114 -20.55 9.86 15.84
CA THR A 114 -21.79 9.83 16.63
C THR A 114 -22.96 10.40 15.82
N ASP A 115 -22.70 11.39 14.94
CA ASP A 115 -23.68 11.98 14.03
C ASP A 115 -24.28 10.96 13.04
N LEU A 116 -23.56 9.86 12.80
CA LEU A 116 -23.97 8.76 11.93
C LEU A 116 -24.34 7.50 12.73
N ASN A 117 -24.42 7.60 14.07
CA ASN A 117 -24.60 6.48 14.98
C ASN A 117 -23.57 5.35 14.70
N PHE A 118 -22.33 5.72 14.35
CA PHE A 118 -21.27 4.79 13.96
C PHE A 118 -20.00 4.96 14.80
N ASP A 119 -20.08 5.74 15.87
CA ASP A 119 -18.97 5.98 16.78
C ASP A 119 -18.55 4.69 17.47
N ASN A 120 -17.26 4.36 17.43
CA ASN A 120 -16.74 3.19 18.13
C ASN A 120 -17.47 1.88 17.78
N GLU A 121 -18.01 1.76 16.56
CA GLU A 121 -18.69 0.55 16.10
C GLU A 121 -17.90 -0.19 15.00
N ALA A 122 -16.86 0.43 14.43
CA ALA A 122 -16.18 -0.13 13.27
C ALA A 122 -15.31 -1.34 13.64
N SER A 123 -15.62 -2.51 13.04
CA SER A 123 -14.85 -3.75 13.18
C SER A 123 -14.16 -4.20 11.89
N SER A 124 -14.56 -3.69 10.73
CA SER A 124 -13.81 -3.86 9.47
C SER A 124 -13.95 -2.66 8.53
N LEU A 125 -13.02 -2.55 7.58
CA LEU A 125 -12.90 -1.35 6.74
C LEU A 125 -12.44 -1.67 5.33
N VAL A 126 -12.96 -0.93 4.36
CA VAL A 126 -12.55 -0.95 2.96
C VAL A 126 -12.25 0.46 2.48
N VAL A 127 -11.17 0.61 1.69
CA VAL A 127 -10.82 1.83 0.97
C VAL A 127 -10.59 1.47 -0.49
N THR A 128 -11.20 2.21 -1.41
CA THR A 128 -11.06 2.00 -2.85
C THR A 128 -10.86 3.29 -3.61
N SER A 129 -10.06 3.24 -4.68
CA SER A 129 -9.86 4.35 -5.62
C SER A 129 -11.00 4.57 -6.61
N THR A 130 -12.06 3.76 -6.52
CA THR A 130 -13.29 3.94 -7.28
C THR A 130 -14.44 4.24 -6.31
N PRO A 131 -15.42 5.08 -6.68
CA PRO A 131 -16.62 5.25 -5.88
C PRO A 131 -17.34 3.91 -5.75
N LEU A 132 -17.82 3.56 -4.56
CA LEU A 132 -18.62 2.36 -4.31
C LEU A 132 -20.11 2.71 -4.21
N THR A 133 -20.95 1.81 -4.73
CA THR A 133 -22.40 1.86 -4.54
C THR A 133 -22.84 0.82 -3.52
N ILE A 134 -24.05 0.96 -2.98
CA ILE A 134 -24.65 -0.04 -2.07
C ILE A 134 -24.58 -1.46 -2.66
N ALA A 135 -24.89 -1.62 -3.95
CA ALA A 135 -24.84 -2.92 -4.61
C ALA A 135 -23.40 -3.49 -4.72
N ASP A 136 -22.38 -2.63 -4.72
CA ASP A 136 -20.99 -3.06 -4.65
C ASP A 136 -20.62 -3.49 -3.23
N VAL A 137 -21.07 -2.75 -2.21
CA VAL A 137 -20.88 -3.13 -0.79
C VAL A 137 -21.53 -4.47 -0.48
N GLN A 138 -22.73 -4.74 -0.99
CA GLN A 138 -23.37 -6.06 -0.89
C GLN A 138 -22.54 -7.17 -1.56
N THR A 139 -21.83 -6.84 -2.64
CA THR A 139 -20.90 -7.81 -3.27
C THR A 139 -19.69 -8.02 -2.40
N ILE A 140 -19.17 -6.98 -1.75
CA ILE A 140 -18.08 -7.07 -0.77
C ILE A 140 -18.51 -7.96 0.41
N GLN A 141 -19.68 -7.72 1.00
CA GLN A 141 -20.26 -8.53 2.08
C GLN A 141 -20.34 -10.01 1.67
N ALA A 142 -20.91 -10.30 0.49
CA ALA A 142 -21.03 -11.67 -0.01
C ALA A 142 -19.68 -12.38 -0.21
N GLN A 143 -18.61 -11.64 -0.53
CA GLN A 143 -17.25 -12.17 -0.69
C GLN A 143 -16.41 -12.10 0.61
N GLY A 144 -16.91 -11.42 1.63
CA GLY A 144 -16.25 -11.29 2.93
C GLY A 144 -16.12 -12.63 3.63
N LEU A 145 -17.14 -13.48 3.55
CA LEU A 145 -17.18 -14.77 4.25
C LEU A 145 -16.48 -15.92 3.52
N THR A 146 -16.12 -15.74 2.24
CA THR A 146 -15.56 -16.83 1.40
C THR A 146 -14.06 -17.02 1.56
N GLY A 147 -13.40 -16.25 2.42
CA GLY A 147 -11.94 -16.30 2.61
C GLY A 147 -11.12 -15.61 1.51
N ASN A 148 -11.77 -15.01 0.51
CA ASN A 148 -11.11 -14.33 -0.60
C ASN A 148 -10.19 -13.20 -0.14
N ASN A 149 -9.08 -12.94 -0.82
CA ASN A 149 -8.29 -11.74 -0.52
C ASN A 149 -9.01 -10.47 -1.05
N PHE A 150 -8.61 -9.29 -0.57
CA PHE A 150 -9.29 -8.05 -0.97
C PHE A 150 -9.20 -7.77 -2.48
N GLY A 151 -8.10 -8.16 -3.13
CA GLY A 151 -7.96 -8.02 -4.58
C GLY A 151 -8.99 -8.85 -5.36
N GLU A 152 -9.29 -10.06 -4.91
CA GLU A 152 -10.35 -10.92 -5.47
C GLU A 152 -11.73 -10.33 -5.23
N ILE A 153 -11.98 -9.76 -4.05
CA ILE A 153 -13.24 -9.04 -3.76
C ILE A 153 -13.44 -7.90 -4.77
N LEU A 154 -12.41 -7.07 -5.02
CA LEU A 154 -12.52 -5.99 -6.01
C LEU A 154 -12.75 -6.50 -7.43
N ARG A 155 -12.16 -7.65 -7.79
CA ARG A 155 -12.46 -8.31 -9.09
C ARG A 155 -13.92 -8.74 -9.16
N ALA A 156 -14.46 -9.35 -8.11
CA ALA A 156 -15.86 -9.76 -8.05
C ALA A 156 -16.81 -8.56 -8.17
N VAL A 157 -16.52 -7.45 -7.47
CA VAL A 157 -17.26 -6.18 -7.59
C VAL A 157 -17.26 -5.69 -9.04
N ARG A 158 -16.08 -5.66 -9.69
CA ARG A 158 -15.97 -5.23 -11.09
C ARG A 158 -16.78 -6.12 -12.04
N ILE A 159 -16.74 -7.44 -11.86
CA ILE A 159 -17.52 -8.38 -12.66
C ILE A 159 -19.03 -8.15 -12.44
N ALA A 160 -19.47 -7.96 -11.19
CA ALA A 160 -20.86 -7.70 -10.86
C ALA A 160 -21.37 -6.42 -11.53
N ARG A 161 -20.57 -5.34 -11.54
CA ARG A 161 -20.89 -4.09 -12.25
C ARG A 161 -21.11 -4.32 -13.75
N ILE A 162 -20.19 -5.03 -14.41
CA ILE A 162 -20.30 -5.34 -15.84
C ILE A 162 -21.58 -6.12 -16.13
N ARG A 163 -21.88 -7.16 -15.32
CA ARG A 163 -23.11 -7.96 -15.46
C ARG A 163 -24.37 -7.11 -15.30
N ARG A 164 -24.43 -6.23 -14.30
CA ARG A 164 -25.56 -5.32 -14.07
C ARG A 164 -25.72 -4.35 -15.24
N ALA A 165 -24.63 -3.77 -15.74
CA ALA A 165 -24.66 -2.88 -16.90
C ALA A 165 -25.16 -3.59 -18.17
N ALA A 166 -24.69 -4.82 -18.42
CA ALA A 166 -25.16 -5.63 -19.55
C ALA A 166 -26.66 -5.97 -19.42
N LYS A 167 -27.14 -6.31 -18.22
CA LYS A 167 -28.57 -6.58 -17.98
C LYS A 167 -29.44 -5.35 -18.25
N ARG A 168 -28.98 -4.15 -17.89
CA ARG A 168 -29.70 -2.90 -18.16
C ARG A 168 -29.79 -2.56 -19.66
N ARG A 169 -28.79 -2.93 -20.46
CA ARG A 169 -28.79 -2.69 -21.92
C ARG A 169 -29.71 -3.61 -22.71
N ARG A 170 -30.18 -4.70 -22.10
CA ARG A 170 -31.11 -5.67 -22.73
C ARG A 170 -32.58 -5.38 -22.42
N LYS A 171 -32.86 -4.37 -21.60
CA LYS A 171 -34.19 -3.95 -21.19
C LYS A 171 -34.50 -2.62 -21.85
#